data_AF-A0A1Y3N066-F1
#
_entry.id   AF-A0A1Y3N066-F1
#
_cell.length_a   1.000
_cell.length_b   1.000
_cell.length_c   1.000
_cell.angle_alpha   90.00
_cell.angle_beta   90.00
_cell.angle_gamma   90.00
#
_symmetry.space_group_name_H-M   'P 1'
#
loop_
_entity.id
_entity.type
_entity.pdbx_description
1 polymer ?
#
loop_
_entity_poly.entity_id
_entity_poly.type
_entity_poly.pdbx_seq_one_letter_code
_entity_poly.pdbx_strand_id
1 'polypeptide(L)'
;NYIDGVFLNSIVNLYNQTNNEKYKNFFIKFINYFISEKGTFIFIDPNTNAITEDNTKGFKSGELDSVCESRILFDAYEMTGDSRYLTAIEYTFSQLMKMPIAKQSPNFSHKTSYQNQIWLDGMYMYAPFLTRYALLKNDSTILDTIVSQYKFIHDHMKAENGLYYHGYDTTQNIFWSKQNNGRSLSFWLRSMGWFSVSLIDILDYYPEGENKDYLKNILNDLLSSILPFQDNITKMFYQIIDQPEKIIMIENDYLKYMANYVESSGSSMFAYALMKYGKKYNQSNFEQRGKEVFEGIYQHSFKENSLSDICVTAGLGPESNTVRDGTMSYYLSERIGKDDAKGIGPFLMAFIQYLN
;
A
#
# COMPACT_ATOMS: atom_id res chain seq x y z
N ASN A 1 -8.77 -7.70 -7.67
CA ASN A 1 -8.82 -6.80 -6.48
C ASN A 1 -7.39 -6.26 -6.22
N TYR A 2 -7.18 -5.19 -5.44
CA TYR A 2 -5.83 -4.67 -5.13
C TYR A 2 -4.87 -5.73 -4.56
N ILE A 3 -5.42 -6.70 -3.83
CA ILE A 3 -4.68 -7.86 -3.30
C ILE A 3 -3.98 -8.62 -4.44
N ASP A 4 -4.68 -8.84 -5.55
CA ASP A 4 -4.14 -9.49 -6.75
C ASP A 4 -3.14 -8.56 -7.44
N GLY A 5 -3.44 -7.27 -7.54
CA GLY A 5 -2.54 -6.26 -8.11
C GLY A 5 -1.17 -6.20 -7.42
N VAL A 6 -1.14 -6.24 -6.08
CA VAL A 6 0.08 -6.31 -5.26
C VAL A 6 0.87 -7.57 -5.60
N PHE A 7 0.21 -8.73 -5.64
CA PHE A 7 0.88 -10.00 -5.95
C PHE A 7 1.43 -10.00 -7.38
N LEU A 8 0.64 -9.57 -8.37
CA LEU A 8 1.05 -9.51 -9.77
C LEU A 8 2.20 -8.54 -9.99
N ASN A 9 2.27 -7.42 -9.25
CA ASN A 9 3.42 -6.53 -9.27
C ASN A 9 4.72 -7.26 -8.87
N SER A 10 4.66 -8.18 -7.90
CA SER A 10 5.81 -9.04 -7.56
C SER A 10 6.19 -10.01 -8.69
N ILE A 11 5.21 -10.52 -9.45
CA ILE A 11 5.45 -11.39 -10.61
C ILE A 11 6.11 -10.61 -11.77
N VAL A 12 5.66 -9.37 -12.02
CA VAL A 12 6.30 -8.47 -12.99
C VAL A 12 7.75 -8.20 -12.58
N ASN A 13 8.01 -7.92 -11.30
CA ASN A 13 9.37 -7.73 -10.80
C ASN A 13 10.25 -8.98 -10.97
N LEU A 14 9.69 -10.19 -10.73
CA LEU A 14 10.40 -11.45 -10.97
C LEU A 14 10.75 -11.63 -12.45
N TYR A 15 9.82 -11.33 -13.36
CA TYR A 15 10.09 -11.38 -14.80
C TYR A 15 11.21 -10.40 -15.17
N ASN A 16 11.12 -9.14 -14.74
CA ASN A 16 12.13 -8.11 -15.04
C ASN A 16 13.52 -8.50 -14.53
N GLN A 17 13.59 -9.18 -13.37
CA GLN A 17 14.87 -9.60 -12.79
C GLN A 17 15.45 -10.87 -13.43
N THR A 18 14.60 -11.83 -13.82
CA THR A 18 15.05 -13.16 -14.24
C THR A 18 14.98 -13.40 -15.75
N ASN A 19 14.25 -12.55 -16.48
CA ASN A 19 13.83 -12.77 -17.88
C ASN A 19 13.16 -14.14 -18.11
N ASN A 20 12.58 -14.75 -17.08
CA ASN A 20 11.94 -16.05 -17.19
C ASN A 20 10.49 -15.89 -17.72
N GLU A 21 10.29 -16.29 -18.97
CA GLU A 21 9.01 -16.22 -19.68
C GLU A 21 7.83 -16.90 -18.95
N LYS A 22 8.09 -17.83 -18.02
CA LYS A 22 7.02 -18.41 -17.18
C LYS A 22 6.25 -17.33 -16.42
N TYR A 23 6.96 -16.34 -15.87
CA TYR A 23 6.33 -15.26 -15.08
C TYR A 23 5.52 -14.32 -15.96
N LYS A 24 6.08 -13.90 -17.11
CA LYS A 24 5.34 -13.10 -18.11
C LYS A 24 4.11 -13.84 -18.63
N ASN A 25 4.24 -15.11 -18.99
CA ASN A 25 3.12 -15.91 -19.49
C ASN A 25 2.01 -16.07 -18.45
N PHE A 26 2.37 -16.32 -17.18
CA PHE A 26 1.39 -16.34 -16.09
C PHE A 26 0.69 -14.99 -15.93
N PHE A 27 1.46 -13.90 -15.89
CA PHE A 27 0.97 -12.54 -15.72
C PHE A 27 -0.02 -12.14 -16.84
N ILE A 28 0.38 -12.29 -18.11
CA ILE A 28 -0.46 -11.94 -19.27
C ILE A 28 -1.72 -12.83 -19.31
N LYS A 29 -1.57 -14.13 -19.03
CA LYS A 29 -2.72 -15.05 -18.97
C LYS A 29 -3.72 -14.62 -17.89
N PHE A 30 -3.23 -14.24 -16.71
CA PHE A 30 -4.09 -13.77 -15.62
C PHE A 30 -4.83 -12.49 -16.02
N ILE A 31 -4.13 -11.49 -16.54
CA ILE A 31 -4.74 -10.21 -16.89
C ILE A 31 -5.78 -10.34 -18.00
N ASN A 32 -5.51 -11.17 -19.01
CA ASN A 32 -6.45 -11.41 -20.11
C ASN A 32 -7.72 -12.15 -19.67
N TYR A 33 -7.74 -12.73 -18.46
CA TYR A 33 -8.96 -13.29 -17.89
C TYR A 33 -9.91 -12.20 -17.36
N PHE A 34 -9.37 -11.02 -17.03
CA PHE A 34 -10.12 -9.89 -16.46
C PHE A 34 -10.26 -8.69 -17.41
N ILE A 35 -9.57 -8.72 -18.56
CA ILE A 35 -9.63 -7.67 -19.59
C ILE A 35 -10.03 -8.30 -20.92
N SER A 36 -11.20 -7.92 -21.43
CA SER A 36 -11.71 -8.36 -22.74
C SER A 36 -10.82 -7.87 -23.90
N GLU A 37 -11.03 -8.44 -25.09
CA GLU A 37 -10.35 -8.00 -26.32
C GLU A 37 -10.60 -6.52 -26.65
N LYS A 38 -11.72 -5.96 -26.18
CA LYS A 38 -12.06 -4.53 -26.35
C LYS A 38 -11.44 -3.62 -25.29
N GLY A 39 -10.77 -4.19 -24.28
CA GLY A 39 -10.24 -3.45 -23.14
C GLY A 39 -11.28 -3.09 -22.06
N THR A 40 -12.47 -3.70 -22.12
CA THR A 40 -13.48 -3.62 -21.06
C THR A 40 -13.12 -4.60 -19.94
N PHE A 41 -13.26 -4.18 -18.68
CA PHE A 41 -13.13 -5.04 -17.51
C PHE A 41 -14.21 -6.13 -17.50
N ILE A 42 -13.78 -7.36 -17.22
CA ILE A 42 -14.63 -8.54 -17.16
C ILE A 42 -15.06 -8.77 -15.71
N PHE A 43 -16.36 -8.95 -15.51
CA PHE A 43 -16.92 -9.46 -14.27
C PHE A 43 -17.25 -10.94 -14.40
N ILE A 44 -16.90 -11.71 -13.37
CA ILE A 44 -17.24 -13.13 -13.28
C ILE A 44 -18.08 -13.31 -12.02
N ASP A 45 -19.33 -13.69 -12.21
CA ASP A 45 -20.24 -13.92 -11.10
C ASP A 45 -19.77 -15.14 -10.30
N PRO A 46 -19.49 -15.00 -8.99
CA PRO A 46 -18.90 -16.08 -8.19
C PRO A 46 -19.88 -17.24 -7.92
N ASN A 47 -21.19 -17.04 -8.10
CA ASN A 47 -22.20 -18.06 -7.84
C ASN A 47 -22.55 -18.86 -9.11
N THR A 48 -22.47 -18.22 -10.27
CA THR A 48 -22.91 -18.81 -11.55
C THR A 48 -21.78 -19.02 -12.55
N ASN A 49 -20.59 -18.46 -12.29
CA ASN A 49 -19.48 -18.33 -13.25
C ASN A 49 -19.85 -17.61 -14.55
N ALA A 50 -20.95 -16.83 -14.55
CA ALA A 50 -21.34 -16.04 -15.71
C ALA A 50 -20.33 -14.92 -15.96
N ILE A 51 -19.85 -14.84 -17.20
CA ILE A 51 -18.89 -13.83 -17.66
C ILE A 51 -19.66 -12.65 -18.26
N THR A 52 -19.39 -11.44 -17.79
CA THR A 52 -19.96 -10.21 -18.34
C THR A 52 -18.84 -9.22 -18.68
N GLU A 53 -18.80 -8.75 -19.92
CA GLU A 53 -17.93 -7.64 -20.35
C GLU A 53 -18.63 -6.30 -20.07
N ASP A 54 -18.51 -5.80 -18.85
CA ASP A 54 -19.14 -4.56 -18.42
C ASP A 54 -18.26 -3.88 -17.38
N ASN A 55 -17.70 -2.73 -17.74
CA ASN A 55 -16.84 -1.96 -16.84
C ASN A 55 -17.50 -1.65 -15.50
N THR A 56 -18.82 -1.41 -15.46
CA THR A 56 -19.53 -1.06 -14.22
C THR A 56 -19.62 -2.21 -13.22
N LYS A 57 -19.42 -3.45 -13.70
CA LYS A 57 -19.36 -4.66 -12.87
C LYS A 57 -17.94 -5.16 -12.66
N GLY A 58 -17.10 -5.08 -13.70
CA GLY A 58 -15.72 -5.55 -13.68
C GLY A 58 -14.76 -4.61 -12.95
N PHE A 59 -15.14 -3.34 -12.77
CA PHE A 59 -14.39 -2.35 -12.02
C PHE A 59 -15.28 -1.71 -10.95
N LYS A 60 -14.84 -1.77 -9.69
CA LYS A 60 -15.58 -1.17 -8.58
C LYS A 60 -15.23 0.32 -8.42
N SER A 61 -16.12 1.19 -8.89
CA SER A 61 -15.97 2.64 -8.74
C SER A 61 -16.18 3.12 -7.29
N GLY A 62 -15.64 4.30 -6.98
CA GLY A 62 -15.85 4.96 -5.68
C GLY A 62 -14.88 4.53 -4.57
N GLU A 63 -13.83 3.78 -4.90
CA GLU A 63 -12.73 3.47 -3.98
C GLU A 63 -11.38 3.52 -4.66
N LEU A 64 -10.36 3.98 -3.94
CA LEU A 64 -8.98 4.01 -4.46
C LEU A 64 -8.42 2.59 -4.65
N ASP A 65 -8.85 1.63 -3.83
CA ASP A 65 -8.39 0.23 -3.86
C ASP A 65 -8.46 -0.39 -5.27
N SER A 66 -9.55 -0.13 -6.01
CA SER A 66 -9.74 -0.66 -7.37
C SER A 66 -8.72 -0.14 -8.38
N VAL A 67 -8.11 1.02 -8.12
CA VAL A 67 -7.10 1.62 -9.03
C VAL A 67 -5.78 0.86 -8.96
N CYS A 68 -5.47 0.26 -7.81
CA CYS A 68 -4.18 -0.40 -7.57
C CYS A 68 -3.88 -1.48 -8.60
N GLU A 69 -4.88 -2.31 -8.93
CA GLU A 69 -4.74 -3.41 -9.87
C GLU A 69 -4.53 -2.93 -11.32
N SER A 70 -4.98 -1.72 -11.66
CA SER A 70 -4.77 -1.19 -13.01
C SER A 70 -3.32 -0.72 -13.25
N ARG A 71 -2.48 -0.58 -12.20
CA ARG A 71 -1.08 -0.12 -12.36
C ARG A 71 -0.23 -1.07 -13.20
N ILE A 72 -0.58 -2.35 -13.20
CA ILE A 72 0.14 -3.40 -13.94
C ILE A 72 -0.29 -3.49 -15.41
N LEU A 73 -1.39 -2.84 -15.80
CA LEU A 73 -1.82 -2.82 -17.20
C LEU A 73 -0.83 -2.08 -18.10
N PHE A 74 -0.08 -1.13 -17.54
CA PHE A 74 1.03 -0.49 -18.22
C PHE A 74 2.15 -1.49 -18.53
N ASP A 75 2.50 -2.39 -17.59
CA ASP A 75 3.49 -3.45 -17.83
C ASP A 75 2.99 -4.44 -18.90
N ALA A 76 1.71 -4.79 -18.86
CA ALA A 76 1.10 -5.63 -19.89
C ALA A 76 1.19 -4.97 -21.28
N TYR A 77 0.91 -3.67 -21.38
CA TYR A 77 1.07 -2.91 -22.61
C TYR A 77 2.53 -2.86 -23.09
N GLU A 78 3.47 -2.55 -22.21
CA GLU A 78 4.91 -2.52 -22.53
C GLU A 78 5.42 -3.89 -23.01
N MET A 79 4.91 -5.00 -22.43
CA MET A 79 5.31 -6.36 -22.78
C MET A 79 4.74 -6.88 -24.10
N THR A 80 3.61 -6.37 -24.56
CA THR A 80 2.86 -6.94 -25.70
C THR A 80 2.55 -5.96 -26.83
N GLY A 81 2.54 -4.65 -26.57
CA GLY A 81 2.05 -3.61 -27.48
C GLY A 81 0.53 -3.61 -27.68
N ASP A 82 -0.23 -4.36 -26.88
CA ASP A 82 -1.67 -4.53 -27.09
C ASP A 82 -2.49 -3.35 -26.54
N SER A 83 -3.12 -2.60 -27.43
CA SER A 83 -3.86 -1.38 -27.10
C SER A 83 -5.09 -1.61 -26.20
N ARG A 84 -5.57 -2.85 -26.02
CA ARG A 84 -6.68 -3.14 -25.10
C ARG A 84 -6.36 -2.69 -23.66
N TYR A 85 -5.09 -2.78 -23.26
CA TYR A 85 -4.66 -2.36 -21.94
C TYR A 85 -4.69 -0.84 -21.79
N LEU A 86 -4.40 -0.09 -22.86
CA LEU A 86 -4.57 1.37 -22.86
C LEU A 86 -6.04 1.76 -22.65
N THR A 87 -6.98 1.08 -23.30
CA THR A 87 -8.42 1.31 -23.09
C THR A 87 -8.83 1.11 -21.62
N ALA A 88 -8.35 0.05 -20.97
CA ALA A 88 -8.62 -0.21 -19.56
C ALA A 88 -7.94 0.82 -18.61
N ILE A 89 -6.74 1.28 -18.97
CA ILE A 89 -6.03 2.38 -18.27
C ILE A 89 -6.84 3.68 -18.35
N GLU A 90 -7.31 4.07 -19.54
CA GLU A 90 -8.17 5.25 -19.73
C GLU A 90 -9.45 5.17 -18.90
N TYR A 91 -10.10 3.99 -18.88
CA TYR A 91 -11.28 3.79 -18.07
C TYR A 91 -10.96 3.98 -16.58
N THR A 92 -9.88 3.37 -16.09
CA THR A 92 -9.45 3.50 -14.69
C THR A 92 -9.19 4.97 -14.33
N PHE A 93 -8.45 5.70 -15.16
CA PHE A 93 -8.19 7.13 -14.95
C PHE A 93 -9.50 7.92 -14.87
N SER A 94 -10.46 7.65 -15.77
CA SER A 94 -11.77 8.30 -15.75
C SER A 94 -12.57 8.05 -14.45
N GLN A 95 -12.36 6.91 -13.79
CA GLN A 95 -13.00 6.61 -12.50
C GLN A 95 -12.25 7.26 -11.34
N LEU A 96 -10.91 7.24 -11.35
CA LEU A 96 -10.09 7.91 -10.35
C LEU A 96 -10.41 9.41 -10.31
N MET A 97 -10.56 10.06 -11.45
CA MET A 97 -10.88 11.50 -11.51
C MET A 97 -12.31 11.84 -11.03
N LYS A 98 -13.17 10.84 -10.78
CA LYS A 98 -14.49 11.03 -10.14
C LYS A 98 -14.43 10.87 -8.62
N MET A 99 -13.29 10.45 -8.07
CA MET A 99 -13.14 10.32 -6.62
C MET A 99 -13.25 11.70 -5.95
N PRO A 100 -13.97 11.81 -4.84
CA PRO A 100 -14.12 13.08 -4.15
C PRO A 100 -12.79 13.51 -3.54
N ILE A 101 -12.37 14.74 -3.80
CA ILE A 101 -11.21 15.36 -3.13
C ILE A 101 -11.62 15.74 -1.71
N ALA A 102 -10.79 15.39 -0.72
CA ALA A 102 -11.03 15.73 0.67
C ALA A 102 -11.00 17.26 0.86
N LYS A 103 -11.92 17.79 1.67
CA LYS A 103 -12.05 19.24 1.89
C LYS A 103 -10.71 19.85 2.35
N GLN A 104 -10.33 20.98 1.75
CA GLN A 104 -9.08 21.71 2.06
C GLN A 104 -7.80 20.88 1.88
N SER A 105 -7.82 19.86 1.01
CA SER A 105 -6.69 18.99 0.71
C SER A 105 -6.59 18.78 -0.81
N PRO A 106 -5.39 18.48 -1.35
CA PRO A 106 -5.25 17.98 -2.71
C PRO A 106 -5.53 16.47 -2.82
N ASN A 107 -5.69 15.75 -1.71
CA ASN A 107 -5.83 14.29 -1.69
C ASN A 107 -7.26 13.84 -1.96
N PHE A 108 -7.41 12.73 -2.67
CA PHE A 108 -8.69 12.02 -2.75
C PHE A 108 -9.11 11.48 -1.37
N SER A 109 -10.41 11.48 -1.13
CA SER A 109 -10.99 10.67 -0.05
C SER A 109 -10.78 9.20 -0.37
N HIS A 110 -10.53 8.39 0.65
CA HIS A 110 -10.18 6.98 0.46
C HIS A 110 -11.28 6.18 -0.27
N LYS A 111 -12.55 6.46 0.07
CA LYS A 111 -13.75 5.95 -0.61
C LYS A 111 -14.83 7.02 -0.66
N THR A 112 -15.79 6.91 -1.57
CA THR A 112 -16.99 7.75 -1.59
C THR A 112 -17.82 7.63 -0.31
N SER A 113 -17.73 6.48 0.37
CA SER A 113 -18.33 6.23 1.70
C SER A 113 -17.48 6.77 2.87
N TYR A 114 -16.24 7.19 2.62
CA TYR A 114 -15.30 7.74 3.60
C TYR A 114 -14.88 9.16 3.19
N GLN A 115 -15.87 10.03 2.96
CA GLN A 115 -15.62 11.39 2.48
C GLN A 115 -14.74 12.17 3.46
N ASN A 116 -13.80 12.95 2.90
CA ASN A 116 -12.83 13.77 3.64
C ASN A 116 -11.79 12.97 4.46
N GLN A 117 -11.79 11.64 4.36
CA GLN A 117 -10.83 10.79 5.03
C GLN A 117 -9.70 10.39 4.07
N ILE A 118 -8.47 10.70 4.44
CA ILE A 118 -7.25 10.36 3.72
C ILE A 118 -6.56 9.25 4.51
N TRP A 119 -6.35 8.09 3.89
CA TRP A 119 -5.62 6.98 4.50
C TRP A 119 -4.30 6.78 3.74
N LEU A 120 -3.23 6.49 4.48
CA LEU A 120 -1.90 6.27 3.89
C LEU A 120 -1.93 5.19 2.79
N ASP A 121 -2.71 4.13 3.02
CA ASP A 121 -2.96 3.02 2.08
C ASP A 121 -3.31 3.54 0.69
N GLY A 122 -4.15 4.58 0.62
CA GLY A 122 -4.62 5.18 -0.63
C GLY A 122 -3.48 5.60 -1.55
N MET A 123 -2.36 6.11 -1.01
CA MET A 123 -1.22 6.54 -1.83
C MET A 123 -0.62 5.40 -2.64
N TYR A 124 -0.54 4.19 -2.06
CA TYR A 124 -0.11 3.02 -2.82
C TYR A 124 -1.14 2.60 -3.87
N MET A 125 -2.43 2.77 -3.58
CA MET A 125 -3.49 2.33 -4.47
C MET A 125 -3.56 3.16 -5.77
N TYR A 126 -3.32 4.47 -5.73
CA TYR A 126 -3.47 5.30 -6.94
C TYR A 126 -2.20 6.02 -7.38
N ALA A 127 -1.25 6.37 -6.51
CA ALA A 127 -0.13 7.22 -6.92
C ALA A 127 0.78 6.54 -7.96
N PRO A 128 1.17 5.26 -7.84
CA PRO A 128 1.94 4.57 -8.89
C PRO A 128 1.22 4.53 -10.24
N PHE A 129 -0.10 4.27 -10.24
CA PHE A 129 -0.92 4.32 -11.44
C PHE A 129 -0.93 5.72 -12.05
N LEU A 130 -1.22 6.73 -11.23
CA LEU A 130 -1.37 8.11 -11.67
C LEU A 130 -0.04 8.72 -12.18
N THR A 131 1.09 8.37 -11.55
CA THR A 131 2.43 8.77 -12.05
C THR A 131 2.70 8.18 -13.43
N ARG A 132 2.47 6.88 -13.65
CA ARG A 132 2.66 6.26 -14.98
C ARG A 132 1.70 6.83 -16.02
N TYR A 133 0.46 7.10 -15.64
CA TYR A 133 -0.52 7.75 -16.50
C TYR A 133 -0.07 9.16 -16.92
N ALA A 134 0.44 9.96 -15.98
CA ALA A 134 0.97 11.29 -16.24
C ALA A 134 2.09 11.26 -17.28
N LEU A 135 3.02 10.29 -17.17
CA LEU A 135 4.10 10.10 -18.14
C LEU A 135 3.57 9.66 -19.51
N LEU A 136 2.63 8.71 -19.54
CA LEU A 136 1.99 8.28 -20.78
C LEU A 136 1.32 9.45 -21.53
N LYS A 137 0.79 10.42 -20.79
CA LYS A 137 0.15 11.63 -21.33
C LYS A 137 1.06 12.84 -21.48
N ASN A 138 2.30 12.75 -21.00
CA ASN A 138 3.21 13.90 -20.86
C ASN A 138 2.57 15.08 -20.10
N ASP A 139 1.83 14.80 -19.03
CA ASP A 139 1.09 15.79 -18.24
C ASP A 139 1.79 16.09 -16.90
N SER A 140 2.54 17.20 -16.84
CA SER A 140 3.24 17.62 -15.63
C SER A 140 2.30 18.08 -14.51
N THR A 141 1.07 18.51 -14.82
CA THR A 141 0.14 19.01 -13.80
C THR A 141 -0.35 17.89 -12.88
N ILE A 142 -0.48 16.67 -13.42
CA ILE A 142 -0.76 15.47 -12.64
C ILE A 142 0.41 15.14 -11.71
N LEU A 143 1.65 15.29 -12.18
CA LEU A 143 2.85 15.10 -11.37
C LEU A 143 2.89 16.10 -10.20
N ASP A 144 2.67 17.39 -10.46
CA ASP A 144 2.63 18.43 -9.42
C ASP A 144 1.53 18.18 -8.37
N THR A 145 0.39 17.62 -8.81
CA THR A 145 -0.70 17.20 -7.92
C THR A 145 -0.23 16.07 -6.99
N ILE A 146 0.47 15.06 -7.51
CA ILE A 146 1.00 13.95 -6.70
C ILE A 146 1.95 14.47 -5.62
N VAL A 147 2.87 15.37 -5.95
CA VAL A 147 3.78 15.98 -4.94
C VAL A 147 3.00 16.74 -3.87
N SER A 148 2.00 17.51 -4.27
CA SER A 148 1.14 18.23 -3.34
C SER A 148 0.38 17.30 -2.40
N GLN A 149 -0.03 16.12 -2.87
CA GLN A 149 -0.68 15.08 -2.07
C GLN A 149 0.25 14.44 -1.04
N TYR A 150 1.50 14.15 -1.41
CA TYR A 150 2.51 13.66 -0.46
C TYR A 150 2.89 14.72 0.57
N LYS A 151 3.06 15.98 0.13
CA LYS A 151 3.32 17.12 1.01
C LYS A 151 2.21 17.30 2.05
N PHE A 152 0.95 17.29 1.62
CA PHE A 152 -0.19 17.41 2.52
C PHE A 152 -0.19 16.31 3.59
N ILE A 153 0.05 15.05 3.19
CA ILE A 153 0.16 13.93 4.13
C ILE A 153 1.34 14.12 5.09
N HIS A 154 2.52 14.54 4.59
CA HIS A 154 3.68 14.84 5.44
C HIS A 154 3.36 15.91 6.49
N ASP A 155 2.75 17.02 6.08
CA ASP A 155 2.47 18.16 6.97
C ASP A 155 1.38 17.83 8.00
N HIS A 156 0.40 16.98 7.66
CA HIS A 156 -0.76 16.74 8.51
C HIS A 156 -0.75 15.41 9.25
N MET A 157 -0.07 14.37 8.76
CA MET A 157 -0.16 13.01 9.30
C MET A 157 1.13 12.53 9.97
N LYS A 158 2.26 13.20 9.76
CA LYS A 158 3.52 12.92 10.48
C LYS A 158 3.44 13.41 11.93
N ALA A 159 3.87 12.57 12.86
CA ALA A 159 4.00 12.87 14.28
C ALA A 159 5.43 13.33 14.62
N GLU A 160 5.62 13.79 15.85
CA GLU A 160 6.93 14.30 16.33
C GLU A 160 8.02 13.23 16.34
N ASN A 161 7.66 11.96 16.58
CA ASN A 161 8.57 10.82 16.49
C ASN A 161 8.90 10.40 15.04
N GLY A 162 8.39 11.13 14.04
CA GLY A 162 8.61 10.89 12.62
C GLY A 162 7.72 9.82 11.98
N LEU A 163 6.90 9.12 12.77
CA LEU A 163 5.92 8.14 12.30
C LEU A 163 4.66 8.82 11.76
N TYR A 164 3.91 8.11 10.92
CA TYR A 164 2.69 8.62 10.28
C TYR A 164 1.44 7.91 10.81
N TYR A 165 0.42 8.68 11.19
CA TYR A 165 -0.87 8.12 11.55
C TYR A 165 -1.54 7.47 10.34
N HIS A 166 -2.28 6.37 10.54
CA HIS A 166 -2.94 5.64 9.45
C HIS A 166 -3.91 6.51 8.64
N GLY A 167 -4.78 7.26 9.32
CA GLY A 167 -5.82 8.07 8.67
C GLY A 167 -5.90 9.49 9.17
N TYR A 168 -6.44 10.36 8.32
CA TYR A 168 -6.72 11.77 8.61
C TYR A 168 -8.09 12.18 8.06
N ASP A 169 -8.98 12.66 8.91
CA ASP A 169 -10.23 13.32 8.52
C ASP A 169 -10.02 14.83 8.51
N THR A 170 -10.09 15.44 7.31
CA THR A 170 -9.88 16.88 7.15
C THR A 170 -10.97 17.73 7.79
N THR A 171 -12.11 17.14 8.15
CA THR A 171 -13.18 17.81 8.89
C THR A 171 -13.07 17.66 10.41
N GLN A 172 -12.24 16.72 10.87
CA GLN A 172 -12.02 16.38 12.28
C GLN A 172 -13.29 15.95 13.04
N ASN A 173 -14.30 15.44 12.32
CA ASN A 173 -15.62 15.14 12.86
C ASN A 173 -15.88 13.65 13.04
N ILE A 174 -15.12 12.77 12.39
CA ILE A 174 -15.30 11.32 12.57
C ILE A 174 -14.78 10.90 13.95
N PHE A 175 -15.48 9.99 14.62
CA PHE A 175 -15.24 9.63 16.02
C PHE A 175 -13.77 9.25 16.35
N TRP A 176 -13.07 8.54 15.45
CA TRP A 176 -11.68 8.12 15.64
C TRP A 176 -10.66 9.25 15.48
N SER A 177 -11.06 10.43 15.00
CA SER A 177 -10.15 11.54 14.71
C SER A 177 -10.27 12.74 15.65
N LYS A 178 -11.40 12.86 16.36
CA LYS A 178 -11.77 14.05 17.15
C LYS A 178 -10.74 14.44 18.19
N GLN A 179 -10.09 13.45 18.79
CA GLN A 179 -9.19 13.65 19.93
C GLN A 179 -7.72 13.86 19.51
N ASN A 180 -7.42 13.78 18.21
CA ASN A 180 -6.05 13.88 17.70
C ASN A 180 -5.95 14.80 16.47
N ASN A 181 -6.63 15.95 16.52
CA ASN A 181 -6.56 16.99 15.48
C ASN A 181 -6.81 16.46 14.05
N GLY A 182 -7.79 15.56 13.90
CA GLY A 182 -8.12 14.94 12.61
C GLY A 182 -7.35 13.65 12.32
N ARG A 183 -6.34 13.27 13.07
CA ARG A 183 -5.56 12.05 12.86
C ARG A 183 -6.18 10.84 13.58
N SER A 184 -5.95 9.63 13.08
CA SER A 184 -6.21 8.39 13.84
C SER A 184 -5.31 8.28 15.07
N LEU A 185 -5.53 7.30 15.94
CA LEU A 185 -4.86 7.22 17.24
C LEU A 185 -3.58 6.36 17.27
N SER A 186 -3.27 5.61 16.21
CA SER A 186 -2.12 4.69 16.23
C SER A 186 -1.32 4.68 14.92
N PHE A 187 -0.04 4.33 15.04
CA PHE A 187 0.88 4.15 13.93
C PHE A 187 0.84 2.70 13.44
N TRP A 188 -0.10 2.41 12.55
CA TRP A 188 -0.28 1.07 12.02
C TRP A 188 0.75 0.74 10.94
N LEU A 189 1.52 -0.34 11.16
CA LEU A 189 2.68 -0.70 10.36
C LEU A 189 2.38 -0.82 8.86
N ARG A 190 1.34 -1.59 8.48
CA ARG A 190 1.06 -1.82 7.06
C ARG A 190 0.63 -0.55 6.33
N SER A 191 -0.17 0.34 6.93
CA SER A 191 -0.53 1.61 6.27
C SER A 191 0.70 2.46 5.94
N MET A 192 1.68 2.49 6.84
CA MET A 192 2.93 3.21 6.65
C MET A 192 3.87 2.48 5.67
N GLY A 193 3.85 1.16 5.70
CA GLY A 193 4.48 0.31 4.69
C GLY A 193 3.99 0.67 3.29
N TRP A 194 2.67 0.77 3.08
CA TRP A 194 2.11 1.19 1.79
C TRP A 194 2.59 2.56 1.35
N PHE A 195 2.60 3.53 2.26
CA PHE A 195 3.12 4.87 1.98
C PHE A 195 4.61 4.87 1.59
N SER A 196 5.42 4.03 2.25
CA SER A 196 6.84 3.87 1.88
C SER A 196 7.02 3.23 0.50
N VAL A 197 6.23 2.19 0.20
CA VAL A 197 6.26 1.47 -1.09
C VAL A 197 5.77 2.40 -2.21
N SER A 198 4.73 3.20 -1.96
CA SER A 198 4.21 4.14 -2.95
C SER A 198 5.25 5.19 -3.31
N LEU A 199 5.97 5.74 -2.33
CA LEU A 199 7.06 6.69 -2.55
C LEU A 199 8.23 6.07 -3.34
N ILE A 200 8.75 4.92 -2.92
CA ILE A 200 9.92 4.33 -3.60
C ILE A 200 9.58 3.89 -5.04
N ASP A 201 8.35 3.42 -5.27
CA ASP A 201 7.91 3.01 -6.61
C ASP A 201 7.74 4.21 -7.55
N ILE A 202 7.11 5.32 -7.12
CA ILE A 202 6.95 6.47 -8.01
C ILE A 202 8.29 7.12 -8.38
N LEU A 203 9.30 7.03 -7.51
CA LEU A 203 10.64 7.57 -7.77
C LEU A 203 11.37 6.88 -8.92
N ASP A 204 10.94 5.68 -9.35
CA ASP A 204 11.46 5.03 -10.57
C ASP A 204 10.98 5.73 -11.84
N TYR A 205 9.79 6.31 -11.80
CA TYR A 205 9.14 6.94 -12.95
C TYR A 205 9.29 8.46 -12.95
N TYR A 206 9.32 9.07 -11.76
CA TYR A 206 9.27 10.52 -11.62
C TYR A 206 10.49 11.20 -12.28
N PRO A 207 10.30 12.26 -13.10
CA PRO A 207 11.41 13.01 -13.69
C PRO A 207 12.32 13.66 -12.64
N GLU A 208 13.61 13.78 -12.95
CA GLU A 208 14.56 14.49 -12.06
C GLU A 208 14.17 15.96 -11.83
N GLY A 209 14.52 16.50 -10.67
CA GLY A 209 14.24 17.90 -10.29
C GLY A 209 13.73 18.04 -8.86
N GLU A 210 13.43 19.28 -8.45
CA GLU A 210 13.07 19.64 -7.07
C GLU A 210 11.90 18.82 -6.50
N ASN A 211 10.91 18.52 -7.33
CA ASN A 211 9.76 17.69 -6.96
C ASN A 211 10.17 16.25 -6.59
N LYS A 212 11.08 15.64 -7.36
CA LYS A 212 11.59 14.30 -7.07
C LYS A 212 12.47 14.30 -5.84
N ASP A 213 13.31 15.33 -5.67
CA ASP A 213 14.13 15.51 -4.46
C ASP A 213 13.27 15.67 -3.21
N TYR A 214 12.16 16.40 -3.30
CA TYR A 214 11.21 16.55 -2.20
C TYR A 214 10.56 15.20 -1.82
N LEU A 215 10.08 14.42 -2.79
CA LEU A 215 9.53 13.08 -2.55
C LEU A 215 10.59 12.13 -1.95
N LYS A 216 11.82 12.21 -2.45
CA LYS A 216 12.96 11.46 -1.93
C LYS A 216 13.27 11.83 -0.48
N ASN A 217 13.16 13.11 -0.11
CA ASN A 217 13.38 13.56 1.27
C ASN A 217 12.28 13.06 2.21
N ILE A 218 11.00 13.09 1.79
CA ILE A 218 9.92 12.48 2.58
C ILE A 218 10.21 11.00 2.84
N LEU A 219 10.63 10.25 1.82
CA LEU A 219 10.95 8.84 1.98
C LEU A 219 12.17 8.62 2.88
N ASN A 220 13.24 9.40 2.71
CA ASN A 220 14.43 9.34 3.56
C ASN A 220 14.08 9.56 5.04
N ASP A 221 13.27 10.58 5.33
CA ASP A 221 12.80 10.90 6.68
C ASP A 221 12.00 9.75 7.27
N LEU A 222 11.06 9.19 6.51
CA LEU A 222 10.25 8.05 6.95
C LEU A 222 11.12 6.83 7.26
N LEU A 223 12.01 6.46 6.34
CA LEU A 223 12.90 5.32 6.51
C LEU A 223 13.84 5.52 7.71
N SER A 224 14.35 6.73 7.92
CA SER A 224 15.17 7.06 9.09
C SER A 224 14.37 6.95 10.39
N SER A 225 13.13 7.45 10.39
CA SER A 225 12.28 7.54 11.58
C SER A 225 11.80 6.19 12.07
N ILE A 226 11.63 5.20 11.18
CA ILE A 226 11.18 3.87 11.61
C ILE A 226 12.29 3.00 12.19
N LEU A 227 13.56 3.18 11.79
CA LEU A 227 14.66 2.31 12.22
C LEU A 227 14.84 2.18 13.76
N PRO A 228 14.65 3.24 14.57
CA PRO A 228 14.69 3.11 16.03
C PRO A 228 13.64 2.17 16.63
N PHE A 229 12.56 1.89 15.88
CA PHE A 229 11.47 1.01 16.31
C PHE A 229 11.63 -0.44 15.83
N GLN A 230 12.77 -0.78 15.20
CA GLN A 230 13.06 -2.14 14.78
C GLN A 230 13.28 -3.03 16.02
N ASP A 231 12.56 -4.14 16.10
CA ASP A 231 12.67 -5.07 17.22
C ASP A 231 14.07 -5.71 17.26
N ASN A 232 14.74 -5.63 18.41
CA ASN A 232 16.13 -6.08 18.51
C ASN A 232 16.30 -7.60 18.45
N ILE A 233 15.24 -8.38 18.69
CA ILE A 233 15.28 -9.85 18.74
C ILE A 233 14.96 -10.43 17.36
N THR A 234 13.79 -10.10 16.84
CA THR A 234 13.26 -10.60 15.57
C THR A 234 13.76 -9.81 14.36
N LYS A 235 14.27 -8.60 14.55
CA LYS A 235 14.62 -7.62 13.49
C LYS A 235 13.43 -7.12 12.67
N MET A 236 12.21 -7.50 13.03
CA MET A 236 10.97 -7.07 12.39
C MET A 236 10.43 -5.77 13.04
N PHE A 237 9.24 -5.34 12.61
CA PHE A 237 8.49 -4.25 13.25
C PHE A 237 7.16 -4.74 13.79
N TYR A 238 6.68 -4.10 14.85
CA TYR A 238 5.39 -4.40 15.48
C TYR A 238 4.20 -3.85 14.69
N GLN A 239 3.05 -4.53 14.77
CA GLN A 239 1.77 -4.11 14.17
C GLN A 239 1.41 -2.65 14.52
N ILE A 240 1.59 -2.28 15.79
CA ILE A 240 1.62 -0.87 16.23
C ILE A 240 3.06 -0.52 16.57
N ILE A 241 3.65 0.36 15.77
CA ILE A 241 5.11 0.52 15.66
C ILE A 241 5.75 0.97 16.98
N ASP A 242 5.12 1.92 17.68
CA ASP A 242 5.69 2.60 18.84
C ASP A 242 5.30 1.98 20.19
N GLN A 243 4.52 0.89 20.19
CA GLN A 243 3.97 0.30 21.40
C GLN A 243 4.25 -1.21 21.47
N PRO A 244 5.52 -1.64 21.59
CA PRO A 244 5.88 -3.06 21.64
C PRO A 244 5.35 -3.80 22.89
N GLU A 245 4.82 -3.08 23.87
CA GLU A 245 4.35 -3.63 25.15
C GLU A 245 2.96 -4.29 25.07
N LYS A 246 2.62 -5.08 26.09
CA LYS A 246 1.30 -5.74 26.21
C LYS A 246 0.26 -4.77 26.74
N ILE A 247 -0.93 -4.75 26.15
CA ILE A 247 -2.08 -4.01 26.67
C ILE A 247 -3.02 -4.94 27.45
N ILE A 248 -3.53 -4.42 28.56
CA ILE A 248 -4.62 -5.01 29.34
C ILE A 248 -5.89 -4.24 29.01
N MET A 249 -6.84 -4.88 28.32
CA MET A 249 -8.19 -4.34 28.18
C MET A 249 -9.03 -4.72 29.39
N ILE A 250 -9.73 -3.74 29.95
CA ILE A 250 -10.74 -3.94 30.99
C ILE A 250 -12.10 -3.63 30.34
N GLU A 251 -12.87 -4.67 30.02
CA GLU A 251 -14.29 -4.53 29.71
C GLU A 251 -15.09 -5.42 30.66
N ASN A 252 -16.00 -4.82 31.45
CA ASN A 252 -16.99 -5.52 32.29
C ASN A 252 -16.41 -6.66 33.16
N ASP A 253 -15.50 -6.33 34.08
CA ASP A 253 -14.88 -7.24 35.06
C ASP A 253 -14.01 -8.40 34.52
N TYR A 254 -13.71 -8.44 33.21
CA TYR A 254 -12.75 -9.39 32.64
C TYR A 254 -11.51 -8.68 32.06
N LEU A 255 -10.33 -9.13 32.49
CA LEU A 255 -9.04 -8.70 31.95
C LEU A 255 -8.77 -9.47 30.65
N LYS A 256 -8.76 -8.79 29.50
CA LYS A 256 -8.25 -9.36 28.23
C LYS A 256 -6.85 -8.81 27.97
N TYR A 257 -5.85 -9.69 28.05
CA TYR A 257 -4.48 -9.35 27.64
C TYR A 257 -4.37 -9.44 26.12
N MET A 258 -3.99 -8.36 25.46
CA MET A 258 -3.58 -8.37 24.05
C MET A 258 -2.13 -7.90 23.96
N ALA A 259 -1.25 -8.82 23.56
CA ALA A 259 0.13 -8.49 23.25
C ALA A 259 0.20 -7.91 21.84
N ASN A 260 1.00 -6.86 21.65
CA ASN A 260 1.44 -6.51 20.32
C ASN A 260 2.27 -7.66 19.72
N TYR A 261 2.40 -7.68 18.40
CA TYR A 261 3.11 -8.72 17.66
C TYR A 261 3.90 -8.12 16.50
N VAL A 262 5.00 -8.77 16.13
CA VAL A 262 5.73 -8.41 14.92
C VAL A 262 4.93 -8.83 13.69
N GLU A 263 4.75 -7.92 12.74
CA GLU A 263 3.80 -8.09 11.64
C GLU A 263 4.54 -8.18 10.29
N SER A 264 4.26 -9.26 9.56
CA SER A 264 5.05 -9.65 8.38
C SER A 264 4.84 -8.75 7.17
N SER A 265 3.61 -8.29 6.92
CA SER A 265 3.32 -7.55 5.68
C SER A 265 4.00 -6.18 5.65
N GLY A 266 3.81 -5.38 6.70
CA GLY A 266 4.43 -4.08 6.83
C GLY A 266 5.94 -4.17 7.03
N SER A 267 6.43 -5.18 7.77
CA SER A 267 7.89 -5.43 7.86
C SER A 267 8.49 -5.72 6.48
N SER A 268 7.80 -6.52 5.66
CA SER A 268 8.24 -6.81 4.29
C SER A 268 8.24 -5.57 3.41
N MET A 269 7.25 -4.68 3.54
CA MET A 269 7.21 -3.40 2.82
C MET A 269 8.39 -2.50 3.18
N PHE A 270 8.72 -2.39 4.47
CA PHE A 270 9.89 -1.63 4.90
C PHE A 270 11.21 -2.28 4.48
N ALA A 271 11.32 -3.60 4.55
CA ALA A 271 12.50 -4.31 4.02
C ALA A 271 12.71 -3.99 2.53
N TYR A 272 11.63 -4.08 1.73
CA TYR A 272 11.64 -3.70 0.31
C TYR A 272 12.07 -2.24 0.10
N ALA A 273 11.43 -1.29 0.79
CA ALA A 273 11.71 0.14 0.63
C ALA A 273 13.13 0.50 1.07
N LEU A 274 13.61 -0.03 2.19
CA LEU A 274 14.96 0.16 2.71
C LEU A 274 16.03 -0.36 1.74
N MET A 275 15.88 -1.60 1.26
CA MET A 275 16.84 -2.20 0.32
C MET A 275 16.86 -1.45 -1.02
N LYS A 276 15.67 -1.18 -1.59
CA LYS A 276 15.56 -0.50 -2.88
C LYS A 276 16.08 0.95 -2.81
N TYR A 277 15.73 1.68 -1.76
CA TYR A 277 16.24 3.05 -1.54
C TYR A 277 17.75 3.06 -1.29
N GLY A 278 18.21 2.16 -0.41
CA GLY A 278 19.62 1.97 -0.07
C GLY A 278 20.49 1.77 -1.30
N LYS A 279 20.10 0.83 -2.15
CA LYS A 279 20.79 0.54 -3.40
C LYS A 279 20.72 1.70 -4.39
N LYS A 280 19.52 2.22 -4.65
CA LYS A 280 19.28 3.24 -5.67
C LYS A 280 20.00 4.57 -5.38
N TYR A 281 20.11 4.95 -4.12
CA TYR A 281 20.68 6.23 -3.68
C TYR A 281 21.98 6.09 -2.90
N ASN A 282 22.65 4.94 -3.01
CA ASN A 282 23.94 4.63 -2.35
C ASN A 282 23.92 4.88 -0.83
N GLN A 283 22.82 4.52 -0.17
CA GLN A 283 22.65 4.60 1.29
C GLN A 283 22.82 3.20 1.90
N SER A 284 24.08 2.75 2.02
CA SER A 284 24.42 1.38 2.45
C SER A 284 23.84 0.99 3.80
N ASN A 285 23.67 1.94 4.73
CA ASN A 285 23.02 1.68 6.02
C ASN A 285 21.56 1.25 5.83
N PHE A 286 20.78 1.92 4.97
CA PHE A 286 19.41 1.50 4.70
C PHE A 286 19.36 0.13 4.04
N GLU A 287 20.26 -0.14 3.08
CA GLU A 287 20.32 -1.44 2.44
C GLU A 287 20.59 -2.56 3.44
N GLN A 288 21.58 -2.38 4.32
CA GLN A 288 21.93 -3.35 5.35
C GLN A 288 20.78 -3.57 6.34
N ARG A 289 20.13 -2.50 6.79
CA ARG A 289 18.97 -2.60 7.70
C ARG A 289 17.79 -3.29 7.02
N GLY A 290 17.55 -3.03 5.75
CA GLY A 290 16.52 -3.72 4.97
C GLY A 290 16.77 -5.23 4.85
N LYS A 291 18.04 -5.63 4.64
CA LYS A 291 18.46 -7.04 4.65
C LYS A 291 18.22 -7.70 6.00
N GLU A 292 18.57 -7.03 7.11
CA GLU A 292 18.31 -7.52 8.47
C GLU A 292 16.81 -7.73 8.73
N VAL A 293 15.95 -6.81 8.28
CA VAL A 293 14.49 -6.97 8.41
C VAL A 293 14.00 -8.17 7.60
N PHE A 294 14.44 -8.32 6.35
CA PHE A 294 14.07 -9.45 5.50
C PHE A 294 14.48 -10.79 6.11
N GLU A 295 15.73 -10.91 6.57
CA GLU A 295 16.23 -12.10 7.24
C GLU A 295 15.45 -12.41 8.52
N GLY A 296 15.08 -11.38 9.28
CA GLY A 296 14.20 -11.49 10.45
C GLY A 296 12.83 -12.11 10.11
N ILE A 297 12.17 -11.62 9.07
CA ILE A 297 10.89 -12.18 8.58
C ILE A 297 11.07 -13.64 8.16
N TYR A 298 12.13 -13.92 7.39
CA TYR A 298 12.42 -15.27 6.91
C TYR A 298 12.64 -16.26 8.06
N GLN A 299 13.37 -15.85 9.11
CA GLN A 299 13.64 -16.70 10.28
C GLN A 299 12.43 -16.84 11.21
N HIS A 300 11.66 -15.78 11.42
CA HIS A 300 10.57 -15.75 12.39
C HIS A 300 9.26 -16.32 11.83
N SER A 301 8.86 -15.82 10.65
CA SER A 301 7.49 -15.96 10.12
C SER A 301 7.39 -16.80 8.86
N PHE A 302 8.49 -17.18 8.20
CA PHE A 302 8.45 -18.07 7.04
C PHE A 302 8.83 -19.51 7.42
N LYS A 303 7.84 -20.40 7.49
CA LYS A 303 8.01 -21.81 7.88
C LYS A 303 7.20 -22.72 6.97
N GLU A 304 7.77 -23.86 6.60
CA GLU A 304 7.08 -24.87 5.77
C GLU A 304 6.49 -24.30 4.47
N ASN A 305 7.20 -23.36 3.84
CA ASN A 305 6.75 -22.62 2.65
C ASN A 305 5.49 -21.77 2.84
N SER A 306 5.19 -21.36 4.08
CA SER A 306 4.08 -20.49 4.44
C SER A 306 4.58 -19.28 5.22
N LEU A 307 4.04 -18.10 4.91
CA LEU A 307 4.33 -16.86 5.62
C LEU A 307 3.20 -16.57 6.63
N SER A 308 3.53 -16.50 7.92
CA SER A 308 2.62 -16.19 9.02
C SER A 308 2.69 -14.72 9.47
N ASP A 309 1.96 -14.40 10.53
CA ASP A 309 1.99 -13.11 11.23
C ASP A 309 1.55 -11.93 10.35
N ILE A 310 0.61 -12.20 9.46
CA ILE A 310 0.03 -11.20 8.56
C ILE A 310 -1.27 -10.70 9.17
N CYS A 311 -1.38 -9.39 9.42
CA CYS A 311 -2.68 -8.79 9.73
C CYS A 311 -3.61 -8.98 8.51
N VAL A 312 -4.74 -9.66 8.61
CA VAL A 312 -5.57 -9.99 7.43
C VAL A 312 -6.29 -8.75 6.87
N THR A 313 -6.83 -7.93 7.76
CA THR A 313 -7.50 -6.67 7.44
C THR A 313 -7.38 -5.72 8.63
N ALA A 314 -7.34 -4.44 8.34
CA ALA A 314 -7.59 -3.36 9.30
C ALA A 314 -8.06 -2.15 8.49
N GLY A 315 -8.53 -1.12 9.17
CA GLY A 315 -9.18 0.03 8.55
C GLY A 315 -9.68 0.98 9.62
N LEU A 316 -10.28 2.09 9.21
CA LEU A 316 -10.99 2.98 10.14
C LEU A 316 -12.49 2.90 9.88
N GLY A 317 -13.28 3.10 10.94
CA GLY A 317 -14.71 2.86 10.91
C GLY A 317 -15.50 3.98 10.25
N PRO A 318 -16.55 3.67 9.47
CA PRO A 318 -17.63 4.62 9.28
C PRO A 318 -18.36 4.85 10.61
N GLU A 319 -19.16 5.90 10.70
CA GLU A 319 -20.02 6.17 11.88
C GLU A 319 -20.94 4.99 12.24
N SER A 320 -21.30 4.14 11.27
CA SER A 320 -22.13 2.95 11.49
C SER A 320 -21.38 1.76 12.10
N ASN A 321 -20.05 1.81 12.21
CA ASN A 321 -19.24 0.78 12.83
C ASN A 321 -18.09 1.41 13.63
N THR A 322 -18.39 1.74 14.89
CA THR A 322 -17.47 2.41 15.80
C THR A 322 -16.41 1.48 16.41
N VAL A 323 -16.46 0.17 16.16
CA VAL A 323 -15.44 -0.79 16.64
C VAL A 323 -14.07 -0.49 16.04
N ARG A 324 -14.04 0.07 14.82
CA ARG A 324 -12.81 0.43 14.10
C ARG A 324 -12.37 1.84 14.48
N ASP A 325 -12.11 2.06 15.76
CA ASP A 325 -11.83 3.38 16.37
C ASP A 325 -10.38 3.86 16.22
N GLY A 326 -9.53 3.06 15.56
CA GLY A 326 -8.14 3.41 15.34
C GLY A 326 -7.27 3.38 16.60
N THR A 327 -7.76 2.82 17.71
CA THR A 327 -6.96 2.53 18.90
C THR A 327 -6.05 1.32 18.68
N MET A 328 -4.98 1.21 19.47
CA MET A 328 -4.14 0.01 19.48
C MET A 328 -4.96 -1.26 19.77
N SER A 329 -5.87 -1.20 20.75
CA SER A 329 -6.76 -2.32 21.08
C SER A 329 -7.53 -2.83 19.87
N TYR A 330 -8.08 -1.92 19.06
CA TYR A 330 -8.75 -2.30 17.82
C TYR A 330 -7.78 -2.96 16.83
N TYR A 331 -6.63 -2.38 16.53
CA TYR A 331 -5.68 -2.98 15.57
C TYR A 331 -5.13 -4.34 16.02
N LEU A 332 -5.03 -4.57 17.33
CA LEU A 332 -4.62 -5.85 17.90
C LEU A 332 -5.76 -6.88 17.97
N SER A 333 -7.02 -6.43 17.87
CA SER A 333 -8.19 -7.32 17.80
C SER A 333 -8.37 -7.96 16.41
N GLU A 334 -7.77 -7.35 15.38
CA GLU A 334 -7.87 -7.82 14.00
C GLU A 334 -7.20 -9.19 13.82
N ARG A 335 -7.74 -9.98 12.89
CA ARG A 335 -7.28 -11.35 12.67
C ARG A 335 -5.85 -11.38 12.14
N ILE A 336 -5.03 -12.23 12.74
CA ILE A 336 -3.71 -12.63 12.23
C ILE A 336 -3.88 -13.88 11.38
N GLY A 337 -3.29 -13.88 10.19
CA GLY A 337 -3.41 -14.92 9.19
C GLY A 337 -2.06 -15.34 8.61
N LYS A 338 -2.15 -16.26 7.65
CA LYS A 338 -1.02 -16.80 6.89
C LYS A 338 -1.34 -16.76 5.40
N ASP A 339 -0.32 -16.61 4.57
CA ASP A 339 -0.40 -16.61 3.10
C ASP A 339 -1.45 -15.64 2.51
N ASP A 340 -1.79 -14.57 3.25
CA ASP A 340 -2.59 -13.49 2.70
C ASP A 340 -1.73 -12.68 1.72
N ALA A 341 -2.26 -12.40 0.53
CA ALA A 341 -1.51 -11.75 -0.54
C ALA A 341 -1.04 -10.33 -0.20
N LYS A 342 -1.66 -9.65 0.79
CA LYS A 342 -1.15 -8.37 1.33
C LYS A 342 0.20 -8.53 2.04
N GLY A 343 0.53 -9.73 2.50
CA GLY A 343 1.86 -10.08 3.04
C GLY A 343 2.76 -10.77 2.01
N ILE A 344 2.23 -11.72 1.23
CA ILE A 344 3.03 -12.46 0.24
C ILE A 344 3.62 -11.54 -0.83
N GLY A 345 2.84 -10.62 -1.38
CA GLY A 345 3.34 -9.72 -2.42
C GLY A 345 4.52 -8.87 -1.95
N PRO A 346 4.42 -8.12 -0.84
CA PRO A 346 5.55 -7.38 -0.28
C PRO A 346 6.73 -8.26 0.11
N PHE A 347 6.49 -9.46 0.65
CA PHE A 347 7.57 -10.40 0.98
C PHE A 347 8.35 -10.83 -0.27
N LEU A 348 7.66 -11.15 -1.37
CA LEU A 348 8.30 -11.44 -2.65
C LEU A 348 9.03 -10.22 -3.23
N MET A 349 8.44 -9.01 -3.12
CA MET A 349 9.11 -7.77 -3.53
C MET A 349 10.42 -7.56 -2.75
N ALA A 350 10.41 -7.77 -1.44
CA ALA A 350 11.60 -7.68 -0.59
C ALA A 350 12.63 -8.77 -0.96
N PHE A 351 12.19 -10.02 -1.17
CA PHE A 351 13.07 -11.12 -1.57
C PHE A 351 13.81 -10.82 -2.89
N ILE A 352 13.11 -10.26 -3.88
CA ILE A 352 13.74 -9.86 -5.15
C ILE A 352 14.81 -8.80 -4.92
N GLN A 353 14.56 -7.80 -4.06
CA GLN A 353 15.58 -6.81 -3.72
C GLN A 353 16.75 -7.41 -2.93
N TYR A 354 16.50 -8.39 -2.06
CA TYR A 354 17.53 -9.07 -1.29
C TYR A 354 18.53 -9.84 -2.16
N LEU A 355 18.05 -10.46 -3.25
CA LEU A 355 18.89 -11.20 -4.20
C LEU A 355 19.76 -10.29 -5.08
N ASN A 356 19.38 -9.02 -5.21
CA ASN A 356 19.96 -8.07 -6.17
C ASN A 356 21.12 -7.29 -5.59
#